data_AF-A0A4Q3DQV7-F1
#
_entry.id   AF-A0A4Q3DQV7-F1
#
_cell.length_a   1.000
_cell.length_b   1.000
_cell.length_c   1.000
_cell.angle_alpha   90.00
_cell.angle_beta   90.00
_cell.angle_gamma   90.00
#
_symmetry.space_group_name_H-M   'P 1'
#
loop_
_entity.id
_entity.type
_entity.pdbx_description
1 polymer ?
#
loop_
_entity_poly.entity_id
_entity_poly.type
_entity_poly.pdbx_seq_one_letter_code
_entity_poly.pdbx_strand_id
1 'polypeptide(L)'
;MRETGELVEWNDERGFGFVRPATGDKLFVHIKAFGPVQRRPAIGDRLVFSRGPGRDGRPAVIAAKIAGLPPRPSTGPPTERIEGAQRSRMLRIAAAAGLLAALLFVRSTGVLPGWALWVYLAMSIASALAYWNDKRAANAGGWRVSERQLHTLDLAFGIIGGLLAQAALRHKTAKPNFALITWAIAVLHLIGLGLVWAGLPAIAIG
;
A
#
# COMPACT_ATOMS: atom_id res chain seq x y z
N MET A 1 -13.48 -0.81 35.70
CA MET A 1 -12.64 -0.10 36.70
C MET A 1 -11.18 -0.39 36.39
N ARG A 2 -10.28 0.56 36.65
CA ARG A 2 -8.83 0.33 36.49
C ARG A 2 -8.26 -0.21 37.79
N GLU A 3 -7.52 -1.29 37.69
CA GLU A 3 -6.90 -2.00 38.81
C GLU A 3 -5.38 -2.08 38.61
N THR A 4 -4.69 -2.44 39.67
CA THR A 4 -3.24 -2.68 39.62
C THR A 4 -2.92 -4.10 40.05
N GLY A 5 -1.84 -4.63 39.49
CA GLY A 5 -1.36 -5.97 39.80
C GLY A 5 0.02 -6.20 39.21
N GLU A 6 0.57 -7.37 39.50
CA GLU A 6 1.92 -7.75 39.07
C GLU A 6 1.83 -8.88 38.04
N LEU A 7 2.62 -8.79 36.97
CA LEU A 7 2.74 -9.89 36.02
C LEU A 7 3.60 -11.00 36.65
N VAL A 8 2.97 -12.12 37.00
CA VAL A 8 3.64 -13.21 37.72
C VAL A 8 4.06 -14.36 36.81
N GLU A 9 3.46 -14.45 35.63
CA GLU A 9 3.79 -15.45 34.62
C GLU A 9 3.75 -14.80 33.24
N TRP A 10 4.71 -15.18 32.38
CA TRP A 10 4.75 -14.73 31.00
C TRP A 10 5.34 -15.82 30.10
N ASN A 11 4.64 -16.16 29.02
CA ASN A 11 5.13 -16.99 27.93
C ASN A 11 5.33 -16.10 26.70
N ASP A 12 6.59 -15.85 26.34
CA ASP A 12 6.92 -14.90 25.28
C ASP A 12 6.66 -15.42 23.87
N GLU A 13 6.86 -16.73 23.67
CA GLU A 13 6.62 -17.41 22.38
C GLU A 13 5.14 -17.39 22.01
N ARG A 14 4.26 -17.61 22.99
CA ARG A 14 2.81 -17.67 22.80
C ARG A 14 2.12 -16.33 23.11
N GLY A 15 2.83 -15.36 23.67
CA GLY A 15 2.36 -13.99 23.87
C GLY A 15 1.24 -13.85 24.91
N PHE A 16 1.27 -14.62 25.98
CA PHE A 16 0.29 -14.51 27.06
C PHE A 16 0.93 -14.72 28.44
N GLY A 17 0.22 -14.34 29.49
CA GLY A 17 0.65 -14.52 30.86
C GLY A 17 -0.48 -14.37 31.85
N PHE A 18 -0.12 -14.27 33.12
CA PHE A 18 -1.06 -14.10 34.22
C PHE A 18 -0.67 -12.94 35.13
N VAL A 19 -1.65 -12.09 35.41
CA VAL A 19 -1.52 -10.94 36.31
C VAL A 19 -2.12 -11.31 37.65
N ARG A 20 -1.37 -11.09 38.72
CA ARG A 20 -1.86 -11.20 40.09
C ARG A 20 -2.38 -9.83 40.56
N PRO A 21 -3.70 -9.64 40.69
CA PRO A 21 -4.26 -8.42 41.28
C PRO A 21 -3.95 -8.32 42.78
N ALA A 22 -4.17 -7.14 43.37
CA ALA A 22 -4.10 -6.96 44.82
C ALA A 22 -5.12 -7.84 45.58
N THR A 23 -6.28 -8.12 44.97
CA THR A 23 -7.31 -8.99 45.53
C THR A 23 -7.92 -9.92 44.46
N GLY A 24 -8.08 -11.19 44.82
CA GLY A 24 -8.67 -12.23 43.97
C GLY A 24 -7.66 -13.09 43.21
N ASP A 25 -8.18 -13.91 42.31
CA ASP A 25 -7.40 -14.89 41.55
C ASP A 25 -6.55 -14.25 40.44
N LYS A 26 -5.56 -15.03 39.95
CA LYS A 26 -4.77 -14.67 38.78
C LYS A 26 -5.67 -14.48 37.57
N LEU A 27 -5.39 -13.43 36.80
CA LEU A 27 -6.13 -13.10 35.58
C LEU A 27 -5.28 -13.32 34.36
N PHE A 28 -5.89 -13.93 33.35
CA PHE A 28 -5.26 -14.10 32.06
C PHE A 28 -5.04 -12.75 31.37
N VAL A 29 -3.86 -12.55 30.78
CA VAL A 29 -3.55 -11.39 29.92
C VAL A 29 -2.87 -11.86 28.64
N HIS A 30 -3.27 -11.29 27.50
CA HIS A 30 -2.64 -11.53 26.21
C HIS A 30 -1.83 -10.31 25.78
N ILE A 31 -0.76 -10.49 24.99
CA ILE A 31 0.10 -9.39 24.51
C ILE A 31 -0.70 -8.29 23.78
N LYS A 32 -1.79 -8.68 23.11
CA LYS A 32 -2.72 -7.75 22.45
C LYS A 32 -3.39 -6.76 23.41
N ALA A 33 -3.59 -7.12 24.68
CA ALA A 33 -4.21 -6.24 25.68
C ALA A 33 -3.30 -5.05 26.03
N PHE A 34 -1.99 -5.13 25.77
CA PHE A 34 -1.03 -4.08 26.08
C PHE A 34 -0.95 -2.98 25.00
N GLY A 35 -1.51 -3.21 23.81
CA GLY A 35 -1.34 -2.32 22.66
C GLY A 35 0.15 -2.16 22.27
N PRO A 36 0.56 -0.98 21.74
CA PRO A 36 1.95 -0.70 21.42
C PRO A 36 2.82 -0.59 22.68
N VAL A 37 3.64 -1.61 22.93
CA VAL A 37 4.58 -1.66 24.06
C VAL A 37 6.02 -1.40 23.61
N GLN A 38 6.78 -0.62 24.40
CA GLN A 38 8.20 -0.33 24.13
C GLN A 38 9.07 -1.59 24.19
N ARG A 39 8.84 -2.41 25.21
CA ARG A 39 9.46 -3.71 25.39
C ARG A 39 8.41 -4.76 25.69
N ARG A 40 8.79 -6.03 25.53
CA ARG A 40 7.91 -7.14 25.89
C ARG A 40 7.63 -7.12 27.40
N PRO A 41 6.41 -7.51 27.84
CA PRO A 41 6.10 -7.69 29.25
C PRO A 41 7.05 -8.72 29.88
N ALA A 42 7.49 -8.44 31.10
CA ALA A 42 8.37 -9.31 31.86
C ALA A 42 7.77 -9.61 33.24
N ILE A 43 8.08 -10.79 33.78
CA ILE A 43 7.67 -11.16 35.13
C ILE A 43 8.20 -10.11 36.12
N GLY A 44 7.34 -9.67 37.05
CA GLY A 44 7.61 -8.56 37.97
C GLY A 44 7.10 -7.19 37.50
N ASP A 45 6.66 -7.07 36.25
CA ASP A 45 6.08 -5.81 35.75
C ASP A 45 4.80 -5.45 36.52
N ARG A 46 4.76 -4.25 37.09
CA ARG A 46 3.55 -3.70 37.68
C ARG A 46 2.65 -3.18 36.57
N LEU A 47 1.42 -3.68 36.50
CA LEU A 47 0.45 -3.35 35.46
C LEU A 47 -0.69 -2.51 36.02
N VAL A 48 -1.14 -1.53 35.26
CA VAL A 48 -2.43 -0.87 35.40
C VAL A 48 -3.34 -1.45 34.34
N PHE A 49 -4.43 -2.10 34.72
CA PHE A 49 -5.25 -2.87 33.80
C PHE A 49 -6.76 -2.77 34.08
N SER A 50 -7.57 -3.15 33.11
CA SER A 50 -9.02 -3.26 33.25
C SER A 50 -9.45 -4.71 33.06
N ARG A 51 -10.31 -5.22 33.97
CA ARG A 51 -10.95 -6.52 33.84
C ARG A 51 -12.15 -6.47 32.90
N GLY A 52 -12.40 -7.56 32.18
CA GLY A 52 -13.59 -7.76 31.35
C GLY A 52 -13.80 -9.25 31.04
N PRO A 53 -14.89 -9.59 30.34
CA PRO A 53 -15.13 -10.96 29.89
C PRO A 53 -14.08 -11.37 28.86
N GLY A 54 -13.36 -12.45 29.14
CA GLY A 54 -12.43 -13.07 28.21
C GLY A 54 -13.15 -13.87 27.11
N ARG A 55 -12.38 -14.41 26.16
CA ARG A 55 -12.92 -15.14 25.00
C ARG A 55 -13.77 -16.37 25.38
N ASP A 56 -13.49 -16.96 26.53
CA ASP A 56 -14.17 -18.16 27.05
C ASP A 56 -15.15 -17.83 28.18
N GLY A 57 -15.57 -16.55 28.31
CA GLY A 57 -16.44 -16.08 29.40
C GLY A 57 -15.75 -15.93 30.76
N ARG A 58 -14.52 -16.42 30.92
CA ARG A 58 -13.73 -16.25 32.15
C ARG A 58 -13.20 -14.82 32.30
N PRO A 59 -13.05 -14.28 33.52
CA PRO A 59 -12.46 -12.96 33.75
C PRO A 59 -11.05 -12.86 33.18
N ALA A 60 -10.80 -11.84 32.34
CA ALA A 60 -9.50 -11.61 31.72
C ALA A 60 -9.15 -10.11 31.71
N VAL A 61 -7.87 -9.84 31.51
CA VAL A 61 -7.37 -8.49 31.30
C VAL A 61 -7.60 -8.09 29.84
N ILE A 62 -8.49 -7.11 29.62
CA ILE A 62 -8.87 -6.63 28.28
C ILE A 62 -8.00 -5.45 27.81
N ALA A 63 -7.41 -4.72 28.75
CA ALA A 63 -6.48 -3.63 28.49
C ALA A 63 -5.48 -3.53 29.63
N ALA A 64 -4.18 -3.44 29.32
CA ALA A 64 -3.10 -3.35 30.29
C ALA A 64 -2.08 -2.28 29.87
N LYS A 65 -1.46 -1.63 30.85
CA LYS A 65 -0.29 -0.76 30.67
C LYS A 65 0.75 -1.09 31.72
N ILE A 66 2.02 -1.16 31.34
CA ILE A 66 3.11 -1.35 32.30
C ILE A 66 3.34 0.01 33.00
N ALA A 67 3.22 0.03 34.32
CA ALA A 67 3.40 1.21 35.13
C ALA A 67 4.86 1.70 35.02
N GLY A 68 5.05 3.02 34.87
CA GLY A 68 6.37 3.63 34.77
C GLY A 68 7.02 3.58 33.38
N LEU A 69 6.42 2.89 32.39
CA LEU A 69 6.86 3.01 31.01
C LEU A 69 6.08 4.12 30.28
N PRO A 70 6.78 5.12 29.69
CA PRO A 70 6.13 6.08 28.82
C PRO A 70 5.51 5.37 27.60
N PRO A 71 4.40 5.86 27.05
CA PRO A 71 3.81 5.28 25.85
C PRO A 71 4.88 5.22 24.75
N ARG A 72 4.96 4.07 24.05
CA ARG A 72 5.84 3.97 22.88
C ARG A 72 5.36 5.02 21.87
N PRO A 73 6.24 5.86 21.30
CA PRO A 73 5.85 6.65 20.14
C PRO A 73 5.31 5.69 19.08
N SER A 74 4.12 5.98 18.56
CA SER A 74 3.43 5.11 17.62
C SER A 74 4.38 4.74 16.48
N THR A 75 4.71 3.46 16.35
CA THR A 75 5.46 2.93 15.20
C THR A 75 4.56 2.77 13.98
N GLY A 76 3.64 3.72 13.79
CA GLY A 76 3.03 3.92 12.47
C GLY A 76 4.12 4.38 11.50
N PRO A 77 3.96 4.16 10.19
CA PRO A 77 4.85 4.81 9.24
C PRO A 77 4.86 6.33 9.53
N PRO A 78 6.03 7.00 9.50
CA PRO A 78 6.10 8.45 9.73
C PRO A 78 5.04 9.14 8.88
N THR A 79 4.36 10.17 9.42
CA THR A 79 3.31 10.92 8.70
C THR A 79 3.78 11.32 7.30
N GLU A 80 5.05 11.73 7.17
CA GLU A 80 5.71 12.04 5.90
C GLU A 80 5.68 10.89 4.87
N ARG A 81 5.79 9.64 5.32
CA ARG A 81 5.76 8.45 4.46
C ARG A 81 4.35 8.12 3.97
N ILE A 82 3.33 8.43 4.78
CA ILE A 82 1.91 8.28 4.39
C ILE A 82 1.56 9.35 3.35
N GLU A 83 1.94 10.60 3.60
CA GLU A 83 1.75 11.73 2.70
C GLU A 83 2.47 11.52 1.37
N GLY A 84 3.72 11.05 1.39
CA GLY A 84 4.48 10.73 0.18
C GLY A 84 3.82 9.64 -0.67
N ALA A 85 3.29 8.59 -0.03
CA ALA A 85 2.56 7.53 -0.74
C ALA A 85 1.26 8.06 -1.37
N GLN A 86 0.49 8.87 -0.63
CA GLN A 86 -0.73 9.49 -1.14
C GLN A 86 -0.45 10.44 -2.31
N ARG A 87 0.56 11.31 -2.18
CA ARG A 87 1.00 12.21 -3.26
C ARG A 87 1.39 11.42 -4.51
N SER A 88 2.18 10.35 -4.36
CA SER A 88 2.58 9.51 -5.51
C SER A 88 1.38 8.88 -6.21
N ARG A 89 0.35 8.48 -5.46
CA ARG A 89 -0.91 7.96 -6.01
C ARG A 89 -1.67 9.02 -6.78
N MET A 90 -1.83 10.22 -6.20
CA MET A 90 -2.52 11.34 -6.83
C MET A 90 -1.82 11.78 -8.12
N LEU A 91 -0.49 11.83 -8.14
CA LEU A 91 0.28 12.18 -9.34
C LEU A 91 0.06 11.17 -10.48
N ARG A 92 0.04 9.87 -10.20
CA ARG A 92 -0.22 8.85 -11.23
C ARG A 92 -1.65 8.93 -11.78
N ILE A 93 -2.64 9.16 -10.90
CA ILE A 93 -4.04 9.36 -11.32
C ILE A 93 -4.16 10.62 -12.18
N ALA A 94 -3.55 11.73 -11.75
CA ALA A 94 -3.55 12.97 -12.51
C ALA A 94 -2.87 12.82 -13.88
N ALA A 95 -1.75 12.10 -13.95
CA ALA A 95 -1.06 11.81 -15.20
C ALA A 95 -1.90 10.94 -16.14
N ALA A 96 -2.56 9.90 -15.62
CA ALA A 96 -3.47 9.06 -16.39
C ALA A 96 -4.66 9.86 -16.93
N ALA A 97 -5.26 10.72 -16.09
CA ALA A 97 -6.36 11.61 -16.49
C ALA A 97 -5.91 12.64 -17.53
N GLY A 98 -4.72 13.23 -17.36
CA GLY A 98 -4.13 14.18 -18.32
C GLY A 98 -3.84 13.53 -19.67
N LEU A 99 -3.28 12.33 -19.68
CA LEU A 99 -3.07 11.53 -20.91
C LEU A 99 -4.39 11.21 -21.61
N LEU A 100 -5.41 10.79 -20.86
CA LEU A 100 -6.73 10.53 -21.41
C LEU A 100 -7.35 11.81 -21.99
N ALA A 101 -7.26 12.93 -21.28
CA ALA A 101 -7.77 14.21 -21.75
C ALA A 101 -7.04 14.68 -23.03
N ALA A 102 -5.72 14.56 -23.07
CA ALA A 102 -4.93 14.86 -24.28
C ALA A 102 -5.35 13.97 -25.44
N LEU A 103 -5.49 12.66 -25.23
CA LEU A 103 -5.92 11.70 -26.25
C LEU A 103 -7.31 12.06 -26.83
N LEU A 104 -8.28 12.39 -25.96
CA LEU A 104 -9.62 12.79 -26.37
C LEU A 104 -9.62 14.15 -27.08
N PHE A 105 -8.79 15.10 -26.63
CA PHE A 105 -8.62 16.39 -27.28
C PHE A 105 -8.08 16.21 -28.70
N VAL A 106 -6.96 15.49 -28.89
CA VAL A 106 -6.40 15.25 -30.24
C VAL A 106 -7.43 14.53 -31.12
N ARG A 107 -8.17 13.56 -30.57
CA ARG A 107 -9.27 12.90 -31.28
C ARG A 107 -10.39 13.85 -31.71
N SER A 108 -10.75 14.84 -30.90
CA SER A 108 -11.79 15.82 -31.24
C SER A 108 -11.42 16.75 -32.40
N THR A 109 -10.12 16.93 -32.67
CA THR A 109 -9.64 17.71 -33.84
C THR A 109 -9.78 16.97 -35.17
N GLY A 110 -10.13 15.68 -35.14
CA GLY A 110 -10.27 14.84 -36.34
C GLY A 110 -8.96 14.26 -36.88
N VAL A 111 -7.80 14.67 -36.35
CA VAL A 111 -6.48 14.20 -36.81
C VAL A 111 -6.19 12.76 -36.38
N LEU A 112 -6.67 12.34 -35.20
CA LEU A 112 -6.47 10.99 -34.71
C LEU A 112 -7.62 10.07 -35.15
N PRO A 113 -7.34 8.93 -35.81
CA PRO A 113 -8.38 8.00 -36.24
C PRO A 113 -9.08 7.34 -35.04
N GLY A 114 -10.37 7.03 -35.19
CA GLY A 114 -11.19 6.49 -34.10
C GLY A 114 -10.69 5.17 -33.50
N TRP A 115 -10.04 4.32 -34.31
CA TRP A 115 -9.48 3.05 -33.84
C TRP A 115 -8.36 3.22 -32.81
N ALA A 116 -7.67 4.36 -32.80
CA ALA A 116 -6.58 4.61 -31.85
C ALA A 116 -7.08 4.62 -30.40
N LEU A 117 -8.31 5.10 -30.16
CA LEU A 117 -8.92 5.03 -28.82
C LEU A 117 -9.10 3.59 -28.34
N TRP A 118 -9.52 2.70 -29.24
CA TRP A 118 -9.70 1.27 -28.92
C TRP A 118 -8.37 0.58 -28.65
N VAL A 119 -7.30 0.94 -29.37
CA VAL A 119 -5.94 0.44 -29.09
C VAL A 119 -5.48 0.89 -27.71
N TYR A 120 -5.59 2.19 -27.39
CA TYR A 120 -5.25 2.69 -26.04
C TYR A 120 -6.06 2.01 -24.94
N LEU A 121 -7.36 1.79 -25.16
CA LEU A 121 -8.23 1.12 -24.19
C LEU A 121 -7.81 -0.35 -24.00
N ALA A 122 -7.67 -1.11 -25.08
CA ALA A 122 -7.29 -2.52 -25.03
C ALA A 122 -5.91 -2.70 -24.36
N MET A 123 -4.93 -1.88 -24.73
CA MET A 123 -3.59 -1.95 -24.16
C MET A 123 -3.56 -1.46 -22.70
N SER A 124 -4.43 -0.51 -22.32
CA SER A 124 -4.58 -0.11 -20.92
C SER A 124 -5.14 -1.25 -20.07
N ILE A 125 -6.14 -1.98 -20.57
CA ILE A 125 -6.67 -3.16 -19.89
C ILE A 125 -5.58 -4.24 -19.78
N ALA A 126 -4.87 -4.53 -20.87
CA ALA A 126 -3.78 -5.51 -20.88
C ALA A 126 -2.67 -5.16 -19.87
N SER A 127 -2.22 -3.91 -19.85
CA SER A 127 -1.22 -3.43 -18.88
C SER A 127 -1.74 -3.57 -17.45
N ALA A 128 -2.96 -3.11 -17.16
CA ALA A 128 -3.53 -3.18 -15.82
C ALA A 128 -3.66 -4.63 -15.31
N LEU A 129 -4.09 -5.56 -16.18
CA LEU A 129 -4.15 -6.98 -15.87
C LEU A 129 -2.76 -7.57 -15.61
N ALA A 130 -1.75 -7.18 -16.40
CA ALA A 130 -0.37 -7.64 -16.19
C ALA A 130 0.18 -7.18 -14.83
N TYR A 131 -0.05 -5.92 -14.45
CA TYR A 131 0.30 -5.40 -13.12
C TYR A 131 -0.43 -6.13 -11.99
N TRP A 132 -1.73 -6.40 -12.16
CA TRP A 132 -2.51 -7.14 -11.18
C TRP A 132 -2.02 -8.59 -11.02
N ASN A 133 -1.73 -9.26 -12.13
CA ASN A 133 -1.25 -10.64 -12.12
C ASN A 133 0.16 -10.74 -11.52
N ASP A 134 1.05 -9.77 -11.79
CA ASP A 134 2.37 -9.67 -11.13
C ASP A 134 2.22 -9.52 -9.61
N LYS A 135 1.27 -8.69 -9.16
CA LYS A 135 0.98 -8.53 -7.71
C LYS A 135 0.45 -9.82 -7.10
N ARG A 136 -0.45 -10.52 -7.79
CA ARG A 136 -1.01 -11.80 -7.32
C ARG A 136 0.07 -12.88 -7.23
N ALA A 137 0.88 -13.03 -8.28
CA ALA A 137 2.01 -13.97 -8.30
C ALA A 137 3.01 -13.66 -7.19
N ALA A 138 3.30 -12.37 -6.95
CA ALA A 138 4.17 -11.92 -5.88
C ALA A 138 3.72 -12.33 -4.48
N ASN A 139 2.40 -12.39 -4.23
CA ASN A 139 1.84 -12.82 -2.95
C ASN A 139 1.73 -14.34 -2.83
N ALA A 140 1.54 -15.04 -3.95
CA ALA A 140 1.36 -16.49 -4.01
C ALA A 140 2.68 -17.28 -4.18
N GLY A 141 3.83 -16.60 -4.20
CA GLY A 141 5.13 -17.24 -4.47
C GLY A 141 5.30 -17.75 -5.90
N GLY A 142 4.45 -17.31 -6.84
CA GLY A 142 4.48 -17.73 -8.23
C GLY A 142 5.51 -16.96 -9.08
N TRP A 143 5.61 -17.35 -10.36
CA TRP A 143 6.44 -16.66 -11.34
C TRP A 143 5.96 -15.21 -11.56
N ARG A 144 6.87 -14.26 -11.38
CA ARG A 144 6.61 -12.81 -11.53
C ARG A 144 6.77 -12.37 -12.98
N VAL A 145 6.05 -11.31 -13.37
CA VAL A 145 6.20 -10.67 -14.68
C VAL A 145 7.46 -9.79 -14.65
N SER A 146 8.27 -9.86 -15.70
CA SER A 146 9.50 -9.04 -15.77
C SER A 146 9.15 -7.55 -15.89
N GLU A 147 10.00 -6.68 -15.32
CA GLU A 147 9.80 -5.22 -15.41
C GLU A 147 9.82 -4.72 -16.86
N ARG A 148 10.62 -5.37 -17.71
CA ARG A 148 10.66 -5.09 -19.15
C ARG A 148 9.30 -5.33 -19.82
N GLN A 149 8.63 -6.45 -19.54
CA GLN A 149 7.32 -6.73 -20.13
C GLN A 149 6.26 -5.70 -19.71
N LEU A 150 6.26 -5.29 -18.44
CA LEU A 150 5.34 -4.25 -17.95
C LEU A 150 5.56 -2.92 -18.67
N HIS A 151 6.82 -2.49 -18.80
CA HIS A 151 7.14 -1.25 -19.54
C HIS A 151 6.92 -1.37 -21.04
N THR A 152 7.08 -2.55 -21.65
CA THR A 152 6.73 -2.77 -23.06
C THR A 152 5.23 -2.61 -23.30
N LEU A 153 4.38 -3.12 -22.41
CA LEU A 153 2.94 -2.89 -22.48
C LEU A 153 2.59 -1.41 -22.28
N ASP A 154 3.23 -0.75 -21.31
CA ASP A 154 3.03 0.69 -21.08
C ASP A 154 3.43 1.51 -22.32
N LEU A 155 4.58 1.18 -22.94
CA LEU A 155 5.09 1.83 -24.14
C LEU A 155 4.19 1.57 -25.35
N ALA A 156 3.60 0.38 -25.46
CA ALA A 156 2.64 0.03 -26.49
C ALA A 156 1.22 0.50 -26.13
N PHE A 157 1.08 1.79 -25.76
CA PHE A 157 -0.20 2.46 -25.47
C PHE A 157 -0.94 2.03 -24.19
N GLY A 158 -0.35 1.15 -23.37
CA GLY A 158 -0.95 0.69 -22.12
C GLY A 158 -0.76 1.62 -20.92
N ILE A 159 -0.01 2.72 -21.09
CA ILE A 159 0.46 3.59 -20.00
C ILE A 159 -0.66 4.13 -19.10
N ILE A 160 -1.87 4.41 -19.62
CA ILE A 160 -2.99 4.90 -18.80
C ILE A 160 -3.40 3.82 -17.79
N GLY A 161 -3.61 2.58 -18.26
CA GLY A 161 -3.91 1.44 -17.40
C GLY A 161 -2.76 1.10 -16.44
N GLY A 162 -1.52 1.19 -16.90
CA GLY A 162 -0.32 0.99 -16.08
C GLY A 162 -0.23 1.97 -14.92
N LEU A 163 -0.40 3.27 -15.18
CA LEU A 163 -0.42 4.32 -14.15
C LEU A 163 -1.52 4.09 -13.11
N LEU A 164 -2.74 3.74 -13.55
CA LEU A 164 -3.86 3.44 -12.67
C LEU A 164 -3.61 2.17 -11.82
N ALA A 165 -3.06 1.12 -12.43
CA ALA A 165 -2.74 -0.12 -11.72
C ALA A 165 -1.62 0.10 -10.68
N GLN A 166 -0.59 0.86 -11.01
CA GLN A 166 0.47 1.23 -10.07
C GLN A 166 -0.08 2.09 -8.91
N ALA A 167 -1.01 3.01 -9.20
CA ALA A 167 -1.68 3.83 -8.19
C ALA A 167 -2.58 3.00 -7.25
N ALA A 168 -3.29 2.00 -7.78
CA ALA A 168 -4.19 1.13 -7.03
C ALA A 168 -3.44 0.08 -6.19
N LEU A 169 -2.44 -0.60 -6.78
CA LEU A 169 -1.77 -1.75 -6.18
C LEU A 169 -0.57 -1.37 -5.29
N ARG A 170 -0.21 -0.07 -5.25
CA ARG A 170 1.03 0.45 -4.62
C ARG A 170 2.26 -0.39 -5.02
N HIS A 171 2.25 -0.89 -6.25
CA HIS A 171 3.20 -1.90 -6.71
C HIS A 171 4.42 -1.22 -7.29
N LYS A 172 5.61 -1.56 -6.78
CA LYS A 172 6.93 -1.09 -7.25
C LYS A 172 7.12 0.44 -7.32
N THR A 173 6.31 1.24 -6.62
CA THR A 173 6.46 2.71 -6.57
C THR A 173 7.68 3.19 -5.75
N ALA A 174 8.32 2.28 -5.01
CA ALA A 174 9.51 2.54 -4.23
C ALA A 174 10.84 2.25 -4.97
N LYS A 175 10.79 1.67 -6.18
CA LYS A 175 11.97 1.47 -7.03
C LYS A 175 12.17 2.69 -7.94
N PRO A 176 13.21 3.52 -7.74
CA PRO A 176 13.37 4.78 -8.46
C PRO A 176 13.49 4.59 -9.98
N ASN A 177 14.26 3.60 -10.43
CA ASN A 177 14.44 3.33 -11.87
C ASN A 177 13.13 2.91 -12.57
N PHE A 178 12.32 2.09 -11.92
CA PHE A 178 11.03 1.66 -12.46
C PHE A 178 10.06 2.85 -12.61
N ALA A 179 9.98 3.70 -11.59
CA ALA A 179 9.16 4.91 -11.65
C ALA A 179 9.65 5.88 -12.72
N LEU A 180 10.97 6.06 -12.86
CA LEU A 180 11.58 6.92 -13.88
C LEU A 180 11.19 6.46 -15.29
N ILE A 181 11.27 5.16 -15.59
CA ILE A 181 10.90 4.63 -16.91
C ILE A 181 9.41 4.83 -17.18
N THR A 182 8.52 4.57 -16.21
CA THR A 182 7.08 4.88 -16.37
C THR A 182 6.84 6.35 -16.70
N TRP A 183 7.49 7.26 -15.99
CA TRP A 183 7.35 8.70 -16.25
C TRP A 183 7.89 9.09 -17.63
N ALA A 184 9.02 8.53 -18.05
CA ALA A 184 9.57 8.74 -19.38
C ALA A 184 8.59 8.26 -20.48
N ILE A 185 7.97 7.09 -20.30
CA ILE A 185 6.94 6.58 -21.23
C ILE A 185 5.72 7.52 -21.29
N ALA A 186 5.24 8.01 -20.14
CA ALA A 186 4.11 8.93 -20.09
C ALA A 186 4.42 10.26 -20.82
N VAL A 187 5.61 10.83 -20.59
CA VAL A 187 6.07 12.03 -21.29
C VAL A 187 6.20 11.78 -22.80
N LEU A 188 6.77 10.63 -23.20
CA LEU A 188 6.88 10.24 -24.60
C LEU A 188 5.52 10.17 -25.30
N HIS A 189 4.49 9.63 -24.63
CA HIS A 189 3.14 9.59 -25.17
C HIS A 189 2.53 10.99 -25.32
N LEU A 190 2.74 11.88 -24.36
CA LEU A 190 2.29 13.28 -24.47
C LEU A 190 2.97 14.00 -25.62
N ILE A 191 4.29 13.83 -25.78
CA ILE A 191 5.05 14.39 -26.91
C ILE A 191 4.48 13.83 -28.23
N GLY A 192 4.30 12.52 -28.33
CA GLY A 192 3.76 11.88 -29.53
C GLY A 192 2.37 12.39 -29.90
N LEU A 193 1.46 12.52 -28.92
CA LEU A 193 0.14 13.11 -29.14
C LEU A 193 0.23 14.58 -29.57
N GLY A 194 1.14 15.36 -28.98
CA GLY A 194 1.38 16.75 -29.37
C GLY A 194 1.92 16.89 -30.79
N LEU A 195 2.83 16.01 -31.22
CA LEU A 195 3.36 15.99 -32.59
C LEU A 195 2.26 15.63 -33.60
N VAL A 196 1.46 14.60 -33.31
CA VAL A 196 0.30 14.22 -34.14
C VAL A 196 -0.67 15.39 -34.28
N TRP A 197 -0.99 16.07 -33.18
CA TRP A 197 -1.85 17.24 -33.20
C TRP A 197 -1.28 18.39 -34.03
N ALA A 198 0.03 18.64 -33.93
CA ALA A 198 0.72 19.67 -34.71
C ALA A 198 0.83 19.34 -36.22
N GLY A 199 0.33 18.18 -36.66
CA GLY A 199 0.41 17.74 -38.05
C GLY A 199 1.83 17.32 -38.47
N LEU A 200 2.75 17.18 -37.52
CA LEU A 200 4.05 16.57 -37.78
C LEU A 200 3.82 15.07 -37.84
N PRO A 201 4.02 14.39 -38.99
CA PRO A 201 3.90 12.96 -39.03
C PRO A 201 4.83 12.38 -37.97
N ALA A 202 4.28 11.57 -37.05
CA ALA A 202 5.06 10.78 -36.12
C ALA A 202 5.99 9.93 -36.97
N ILE A 203 7.25 10.36 -37.07
CA ILE A 203 8.35 9.89 -37.92
C ILE A 203 7.93 8.67 -38.74
N ALA A 204 7.63 8.90 -40.01
CA ALA A 204 7.54 7.83 -40.98
C ALA A 204 8.87 7.06 -40.94
N ILE A 205 8.88 5.95 -40.22
CA ILE A 205 9.93 4.94 -40.32
C ILE A 205 9.59 4.21 -41.63
N GLY A 206 10.11 4.78 -42.73
CA GLY A 206 10.26 4.07 -44.00
C GLY A 206 11.34 3.02 -43.91
#